data_AF-A0A1Q6ZR46-F1
#
_entry.id   AF-A0A1Q6ZR46-F1
#
_cell.length_a   1.000
_cell.length_b   1.000
_cell.length_c   1.000
_cell.angle_alpha   90.00
_cell.angle_beta   90.00
_cell.angle_gamma   90.00
#
_symmetry.space_group_name_H-M   'P 1'
#
loop_
_entity.id
_entity.type
_entity.pdbx_description
1 polymer ?
#
loop_
_entity_poly.entity_id
_entity_poly.type
_entity_poly.pdbx_seq_one_letter_code
_entity_poly.pdbx_strand_id
1 'polypeptide(L)'
;MTDYREADFSRLKTVPIAKRPNKVDASLLAKPPLPSDRSFKAFIDALPRVLAAQDLRYVVDQIAAAAERGRGVLAMLGGHVIKVGLGPLLIALMRRRAITIVAMNGSAAIHDFELAAYGGTSEDVAAGLGDGTFGMAEETGREMNAAIARGAKTQRGAGEALAEYLGARKDLPGRDASVLLACAELSIPVTVHAAIGAEIIHQHPSADGAALGATSHRDFKRLAGAVPDLDDGGVVLNVGSAVIMPEVFLKALTVARNLNSGRPKNFTACDCDMQRHYRPRVNVVERPTLAGGRGIQLTGHHEILFPLLAWAVLARLQP
;
A
#
# COMPACT_ATOMS: atom_id res chain seq x y z
N MET A 1 -13.45 54.12 -10.30
CA MET A 1 -13.19 52.99 -11.21
C MET A 1 -11.69 52.82 -11.27
N THR A 2 -11.16 51.64 -10.93
CA THR A 2 -9.73 51.35 -11.10
C THR A 2 -9.47 51.16 -12.59
N ASP A 3 -8.62 52.01 -13.17
CA ASP A 3 -8.09 51.79 -14.52
C ASP A 3 -7.15 50.58 -14.50
N TYR A 4 -7.56 49.52 -15.15
CA TYR A 4 -6.70 48.37 -15.39
C TYR A 4 -5.89 48.61 -16.67
N ARG A 5 -4.57 48.49 -16.59
CA ARG A 5 -3.72 48.51 -17.79
C ARG A 5 -3.81 47.15 -18.48
N GLU A 6 -4.14 47.18 -19.78
CA GLU A 6 -4.10 46.00 -20.63
C GLU A 6 -2.69 45.80 -21.23
N ALA A 7 -2.32 44.55 -21.44
CA ALA A 7 -1.08 44.22 -22.14
C ALA A 7 -1.28 44.37 -23.66
N ASP A 8 -0.34 45.04 -24.33
CA ASP A 8 -0.32 45.17 -25.78
C ASP A 8 0.24 43.90 -26.45
N PHE A 9 -0.66 43.03 -26.90
CA PHE A 9 -0.31 41.76 -27.53
C PHE A 9 0.32 41.91 -28.92
N SER A 10 0.25 43.09 -29.57
CA SER A 10 0.92 43.34 -30.86
C SER A 10 2.45 43.23 -30.76
N ARG A 11 2.99 43.35 -29.55
CA ARG A 11 4.42 43.29 -29.24
C ARG A 11 4.94 41.89 -28.92
N LEU A 12 4.08 40.87 -28.95
CA LEU A 12 4.48 39.49 -28.69
C LEU A 12 5.40 38.96 -29.79
N LYS A 13 6.45 38.25 -29.40
CA LYS A 13 7.35 37.55 -30.32
C LYS A 13 7.00 36.06 -30.33
N THR A 14 6.62 35.54 -31.48
CA THR A 14 6.31 34.12 -31.66
C THR A 14 7.55 33.35 -32.12
N VAL A 15 7.55 32.03 -31.91
CA VAL A 15 8.64 31.14 -32.33
C VAL A 15 8.11 30.01 -33.23
N PRO A 16 8.80 29.66 -34.34
CA PRO A 16 8.43 28.53 -35.18
C PRO A 16 8.53 27.21 -34.43
N ILE A 17 7.62 26.27 -34.75
CA ILE A 17 7.60 24.94 -34.13
C ILE A 17 8.93 24.18 -34.30
N ALA A 18 9.62 24.37 -35.42
CA ALA A 18 10.92 23.74 -35.71
C ALA A 18 12.03 24.15 -34.73
N LYS A 19 11.88 25.28 -34.02
CA LYS A 19 12.83 25.75 -33.00
C LYS A 19 12.44 25.35 -31.57
N ARG A 20 11.25 24.74 -31.40
CA ARG A 20 10.73 24.32 -30.08
C ARG A 20 10.97 22.82 -29.89
N PRO A 21 11.74 22.40 -28.88
CA PRO A 21 11.84 20.97 -28.54
C PRO A 21 10.48 20.46 -28.05
N ASN A 22 9.94 19.46 -28.75
CA ASN A 22 8.70 18.78 -28.35
C ASN A 22 9.04 17.62 -27.40
N LYS A 23 8.31 17.50 -26.29
CA LYS A 23 8.48 16.40 -25.32
C LYS A 23 7.75 15.10 -25.71
N VAL A 24 6.90 15.17 -26.75
CA VAL A 24 6.07 14.06 -27.21
C VAL A 24 6.17 13.97 -28.72
N ASP A 25 6.40 12.77 -29.22
CA ASP A 25 6.36 12.41 -30.64
C ASP A 25 5.54 11.12 -30.84
N ALA A 26 5.37 10.72 -32.10
CA ALA A 26 4.54 9.58 -32.49
C ALA A 26 4.95 8.24 -31.84
N SER A 27 6.23 8.08 -31.45
CA SER A 27 6.72 6.84 -30.81
C SER A 27 6.18 6.62 -29.40
N LEU A 28 5.67 7.67 -28.75
CA LEU A 28 5.12 7.60 -27.39
C LEU A 28 3.61 7.35 -27.37
N LEU A 29 2.94 7.37 -28.54
CA LEU A 29 1.49 7.24 -28.64
C LEU A 29 1.04 5.81 -28.28
N ALA A 30 -0.18 5.74 -27.76
CA ALA A 30 -0.84 4.47 -27.49
C ALA A 30 -1.16 3.73 -28.79
N LYS A 31 -1.28 2.40 -28.71
CA LYS A 31 -1.67 1.56 -29.85
C LYS A 31 -3.05 0.93 -29.60
N PRO A 32 -3.91 0.79 -30.62
CA PRO A 32 -5.14 0.01 -30.48
C PRO A 32 -4.82 -1.47 -30.26
N PRO A 33 -5.72 -2.23 -29.61
CA PRO A 33 -5.53 -3.67 -29.41
C PRO A 33 -5.44 -4.39 -30.76
N LEU A 34 -4.45 -5.27 -30.91
CA LEU A 34 -4.28 -6.09 -32.11
C LEU A 34 -5.20 -7.32 -32.02
N PRO A 35 -5.87 -7.73 -33.11
CA PRO A 35 -6.69 -8.95 -33.10
C PRO A 35 -5.89 -10.22 -32.76
N SER A 36 -4.60 -10.25 -33.07
CA SER A 36 -3.71 -11.39 -32.89
C SER A 36 -3.19 -11.59 -31.46
N ASP A 37 -3.24 -10.55 -30.62
CA ASP A 37 -2.77 -10.62 -29.23
C ASP A 37 -3.58 -9.67 -28.35
N ARG A 38 -4.43 -10.27 -27.51
CA ARG A 38 -5.24 -9.57 -26.49
C ARG A 38 -4.79 -9.91 -25.07
N SER A 39 -3.54 -10.36 -24.90
CA SER A 39 -2.98 -10.60 -23.59
C SER A 39 -2.90 -9.31 -22.76
N PHE A 40 -2.87 -9.46 -21.44
CA PHE A 40 -2.67 -8.32 -20.56
C PHE A 40 -1.31 -7.64 -20.78
N LYS A 41 -0.28 -8.42 -21.14
CA LYS A 41 1.03 -7.89 -21.53
C LYS A 41 0.91 -6.98 -22.75
N ALA A 42 0.19 -7.40 -23.79
CA ALA A 42 -0.05 -6.59 -24.98
C ALA A 42 -0.79 -5.29 -24.64
N PHE A 43 -1.75 -5.31 -23.70
CA PHE A 43 -2.39 -4.10 -23.20
C PHE A 43 -1.40 -3.13 -22.55
N ILE A 44 -0.55 -3.59 -21.63
CA ILE A 44 0.48 -2.75 -20.98
C ILE A 44 1.52 -2.23 -21.99
N ASP A 45 1.86 -3.03 -22.99
CA ASP A 45 2.77 -2.64 -24.08
C ASP A 45 2.17 -1.63 -25.05
N ALA A 46 0.84 -1.58 -25.16
CA ALA A 46 0.11 -0.62 -25.97
C ALA A 46 -0.13 0.73 -25.26
N LEU A 47 0.07 0.83 -23.94
CA LEU A 47 -0.03 2.10 -23.21
C LEU A 47 1.02 3.12 -23.68
N PRO A 48 0.69 4.43 -23.67
CA PRO A 48 1.62 5.45 -24.12
C PRO A 48 2.81 5.57 -23.17
N ARG A 49 4.00 5.83 -23.71
CA ARG A 49 5.26 5.90 -22.92
C ARG A 49 5.51 7.30 -22.36
N VAL A 50 4.54 7.83 -21.63
CA VAL A 50 4.54 9.23 -21.17
C VAL A 50 3.73 9.37 -19.88
N LEU A 51 4.21 10.25 -18.99
CA LEU A 51 3.56 10.60 -17.71
C LEU A 51 3.21 9.34 -16.88
N ALA A 52 1.99 9.27 -16.32
CA ALA A 52 1.56 8.23 -15.39
C ALA A 52 1.66 6.80 -15.97
N ALA A 53 1.48 6.63 -17.29
CA ALA A 53 1.65 5.33 -17.92
C ALA A 53 3.12 4.89 -17.94
N GLN A 54 4.05 5.82 -18.15
CA GLN A 54 5.48 5.56 -18.01
C GLN A 54 5.88 5.31 -16.55
N ASP A 55 5.28 6.04 -15.61
CA ASP A 55 5.50 5.83 -14.18
C ASP A 55 5.00 4.45 -13.72
N LEU A 56 3.82 4.02 -14.16
CA LEU A 56 3.29 2.68 -13.90
C LEU A 56 4.27 1.61 -14.40
N ARG A 57 4.73 1.72 -15.65
CA ARG A 57 5.72 0.81 -16.23
C ARG A 57 7.00 0.77 -15.41
N TYR A 58 7.50 1.93 -15.00
CA TYR A 58 8.69 2.00 -14.15
C TYR A 58 8.47 1.28 -12.83
N VAL A 59 7.35 1.51 -12.12
CA VAL A 59 7.05 0.81 -10.85
C VAL A 59 6.99 -0.71 -11.06
N VAL A 60 6.33 -1.15 -12.14
CA VAL A 60 6.26 -2.58 -12.52
C VAL A 60 7.66 -3.17 -12.67
N ASP A 61 8.53 -2.50 -13.44
CA ASP A 61 9.91 -2.96 -13.66
C ASP A 61 10.73 -2.97 -12.36
N GLN A 62 10.54 -1.99 -11.47
CA GLN A 62 11.26 -1.93 -10.20
C GLN A 62 10.80 -3.02 -9.22
N ILE A 63 9.50 -3.32 -9.14
CA ILE A 63 9.00 -4.42 -8.30
C ILE A 63 9.54 -5.75 -8.84
N ALA A 64 9.48 -5.96 -10.16
CA ALA A 64 10.00 -7.18 -10.78
C ALA A 64 11.51 -7.34 -10.54
N ALA A 65 12.30 -6.27 -10.76
CA ALA A 65 13.74 -6.28 -10.52
C ALA A 65 14.09 -6.50 -9.04
N ALA A 66 13.30 -5.94 -8.11
CA ALA A 66 13.49 -6.19 -6.68
C ALA A 66 13.27 -7.67 -6.34
N ALA A 67 12.20 -8.27 -6.88
CA ALA A 67 11.92 -9.70 -6.69
C ALA A 67 13.04 -10.58 -7.28
N GLU A 68 13.48 -10.31 -8.51
CA GLU A 68 14.57 -11.03 -9.21
C GLU A 68 15.91 -10.93 -8.44
N ARG A 69 16.20 -9.77 -7.85
CA ARG A 69 17.43 -9.50 -7.08
C ARG A 69 17.34 -9.87 -5.60
N GLY A 70 16.19 -10.37 -5.14
CA GLY A 70 15.96 -10.68 -3.72
C GLY A 70 15.98 -9.46 -2.79
N ARG A 71 15.62 -8.27 -3.30
CA ARG A 71 15.44 -7.05 -2.50
C ARG A 71 14.06 -7.00 -1.85
N GLY A 72 13.94 -6.23 -0.78
CA GLY A 72 12.69 -6.04 -0.06
C GLY A 72 11.65 -5.29 -0.89
N VAL A 73 10.40 -5.77 -0.85
CA VAL A 73 9.22 -5.05 -1.35
C VAL A 73 8.21 -4.91 -0.22
N LEU A 74 8.12 -3.70 0.35
CA LEU A 74 7.22 -3.34 1.44
C LEU A 74 5.88 -2.85 0.88
N ALA A 75 4.79 -3.56 1.19
CA ALA A 75 3.43 -3.12 0.92
C ALA A 75 2.78 -2.55 2.19
N MET A 76 2.48 -1.26 2.19
CA MET A 76 1.75 -0.58 3.24
C MET A 76 0.29 -0.42 2.86
N LEU A 77 -0.62 -0.95 3.67
CA LEU A 77 -2.02 -1.15 3.30
C LEU A 77 -2.97 -0.35 4.19
N GLY A 78 -3.96 0.29 3.56
CA GLY A 78 -5.13 0.83 4.24
C GLY A 78 -6.40 0.01 4.00
N GLY A 79 -7.42 0.24 4.84
CA GLY A 79 -8.64 -0.55 4.89
C GLY A 79 -9.37 -0.76 3.57
N HIS A 80 -9.44 0.30 2.75
CA HIS A 80 -10.15 0.27 1.48
C HIS A 80 -9.61 -0.81 0.53
N VAL A 81 -8.30 -1.09 0.57
CA VAL A 81 -7.65 -2.08 -0.29
C VAL A 81 -8.20 -3.48 -0.04
N ILE A 82 -8.37 -3.84 1.23
CA ILE A 82 -8.91 -5.14 1.62
C ILE A 82 -10.42 -5.17 1.38
N LYS A 83 -11.13 -4.09 1.77
CA LYS A 83 -12.58 -3.94 1.59
C LYS A 83 -13.04 -4.18 0.15
N VAL A 84 -12.28 -3.73 -0.84
CA VAL A 84 -12.64 -3.90 -2.27
C VAL A 84 -12.12 -5.20 -2.90
N GLY A 85 -11.69 -6.17 -2.08
CA GLY A 85 -11.41 -7.53 -2.53
C GLY A 85 -10.03 -7.74 -3.15
N LEU A 86 -9.04 -6.90 -2.84
CA LEU A 86 -7.69 -7.01 -3.44
C LEU A 86 -6.76 -8.00 -2.73
N GLY A 87 -7.21 -8.62 -1.62
CA GLY A 87 -6.48 -9.64 -0.87
C GLY A 87 -5.84 -10.72 -1.76
N PRO A 88 -6.60 -11.41 -2.64
CA PRO A 88 -6.04 -12.44 -3.53
C PRO A 88 -4.91 -11.95 -4.44
N LEU A 89 -4.93 -10.69 -4.88
CA LEU A 89 -3.86 -10.12 -5.71
C LEU A 89 -2.61 -9.82 -4.90
N LEU A 90 -2.77 -9.31 -3.67
CA LEU A 90 -1.66 -9.16 -2.73
C LEU A 90 -0.98 -10.51 -2.46
N ILE A 91 -1.76 -11.56 -2.24
CA ILE A 91 -1.27 -12.92 -2.02
C ILE A 91 -0.54 -13.46 -3.27
N ALA A 92 -1.07 -13.21 -4.46
CA ALA A 92 -0.41 -13.60 -5.71
C ALA A 92 0.97 -12.94 -5.86
N LEU A 93 1.10 -11.65 -5.51
CA LEU A 93 2.38 -10.94 -5.50
C LEU A 93 3.34 -11.49 -4.44
N MET A 94 2.85 -11.81 -3.25
CA MET A 94 3.63 -12.46 -2.19
C MET A 94 4.24 -13.79 -2.63
N ARG A 95 3.43 -14.66 -3.26
CA ARG A 95 3.87 -15.96 -3.81
C ARG A 95 4.97 -15.83 -4.85
N ARG A 96 5.08 -14.68 -5.52
CA ARG A 96 6.11 -14.37 -6.52
C ARG A 96 7.25 -13.52 -5.97
N ARG A 97 7.34 -13.34 -4.65
CA ARG A 97 8.31 -12.44 -3.96
C ARG A 97 8.26 -10.99 -4.43
N ALA A 98 7.16 -10.59 -5.06
CA ALA A 98 6.89 -9.21 -5.47
C ALA A 98 6.30 -8.38 -4.32
N ILE A 99 5.95 -9.01 -3.20
CA ILE A 99 5.74 -8.40 -1.88
C ILE A 99 6.48 -9.30 -0.88
N THR A 100 7.32 -8.72 -0.04
CA THR A 100 8.12 -9.48 0.94
C THR A 100 7.96 -8.97 2.37
N ILE A 101 7.30 -7.82 2.56
CA ILE A 101 6.97 -7.25 3.87
C ILE A 101 5.59 -6.62 3.74
N VAL A 102 4.70 -6.84 4.71
CA VAL A 102 3.37 -6.23 4.77
C VAL A 102 3.22 -5.39 6.03
N ALA A 103 2.69 -4.18 5.90
CA ALA A 103 2.38 -3.33 7.04
C ALA A 103 0.98 -2.73 6.86
N MET A 104 0.11 -2.90 7.85
CA MET A 104 -1.30 -2.56 7.78
C MET A 104 -1.64 -1.47 8.80
N ASN A 105 -2.55 -0.56 8.46
CA ASN A 105 -3.30 0.14 9.50
C ASN A 105 -4.38 -0.80 10.07
N GLY A 106 -4.94 -0.49 11.25
CA GLY A 106 -5.89 -1.42 11.85
C GLY A 106 -7.20 -1.59 11.08
N SER A 107 -7.65 -0.61 10.29
CA SER A 107 -8.80 -0.80 9.39
C SER A 107 -8.55 -1.89 8.34
N ALA A 108 -7.35 -1.96 7.76
CA ALA A 108 -6.98 -3.08 6.88
C ALA A 108 -6.97 -4.41 7.62
N ALA A 109 -6.45 -4.44 8.85
CA ALA A 109 -6.42 -5.65 9.67
C ALA A 109 -7.83 -6.14 10.05
N ILE A 110 -8.75 -5.23 10.37
CA ILE A 110 -10.15 -5.55 10.67
C ILE A 110 -10.84 -6.14 9.44
N HIS A 111 -10.75 -5.49 8.28
CA HIS A 111 -11.37 -6.00 7.06
C HIS A 111 -10.81 -7.38 6.67
N ASP A 112 -9.50 -7.59 6.82
CA ASP A 112 -8.87 -8.88 6.56
C ASP A 112 -9.33 -9.96 7.52
N PHE A 113 -9.40 -9.61 8.82
CA PHE A 113 -9.84 -10.51 9.87
C PHE A 113 -11.30 -10.94 9.66
N GLU A 114 -12.20 -9.99 9.42
CA GLU A 114 -13.63 -10.29 9.20
C GLU A 114 -13.86 -11.13 7.95
N LEU A 115 -13.16 -10.84 6.85
CA LEU A 115 -13.21 -11.69 5.65
C LEU A 115 -12.75 -13.11 5.98
N ALA A 116 -11.60 -13.27 6.63
CA ALA A 116 -11.06 -14.57 6.99
C ALA A 116 -12.02 -15.37 7.89
N ALA A 117 -12.48 -14.72 8.96
CA ALA A 117 -13.26 -15.30 10.05
C ALA A 117 -14.73 -15.55 9.69
N TYR A 118 -15.36 -14.63 8.98
CA TYR A 118 -16.81 -14.58 8.80
C TYR A 118 -17.24 -14.58 7.33
N GLY A 119 -16.30 -14.43 6.38
CA GLY A 119 -16.56 -14.53 4.94
C GLY A 119 -17.09 -13.22 4.33
N GLY A 120 -17.18 -12.15 5.12
CA GLY A 120 -17.66 -10.84 4.72
C GLY A 120 -17.13 -9.75 5.64
N THR A 121 -17.15 -8.51 5.16
CA THR A 121 -16.73 -7.32 5.90
C THR A 121 -17.44 -6.09 5.34
N SER A 122 -17.26 -4.92 5.97
CA SER A 122 -17.84 -3.62 5.59
C SER A 122 -19.35 -3.52 5.87
N GLU A 123 -19.68 -3.16 7.09
CA GLU A 123 -21.03 -2.74 7.50
C GLU A 123 -21.49 -1.43 6.85
N ASP A 124 -22.80 -1.14 6.96
CA ASP A 124 -23.39 0.15 6.58
C ASP A 124 -23.13 1.20 7.67
N VAL A 125 -22.18 2.08 7.40
CA VAL A 125 -21.77 3.15 8.31
C VAL A 125 -22.91 4.13 8.59
N ALA A 126 -23.70 4.49 7.58
CA ALA A 126 -24.72 5.52 7.74
C ALA A 126 -25.87 5.03 8.63
N ALA A 127 -26.29 3.78 8.43
CA ALA A 127 -27.28 3.14 9.28
C ALA A 127 -26.77 3.01 10.73
N GLY A 128 -25.57 2.45 10.93
CA GLY A 128 -25.04 2.20 12.26
C GLY A 128 -24.65 3.46 13.05
N LEU A 129 -24.34 4.57 12.39
CA LEU A 129 -24.13 5.86 13.08
C LEU A 129 -25.44 6.43 13.62
N GLY A 130 -26.57 6.12 12.98
CA GLY A 130 -27.89 6.61 13.39
C GLY A 130 -28.36 6.03 14.74
N ASP A 131 -28.04 4.77 15.02
CA ASP A 131 -28.47 4.05 16.22
C ASP A 131 -27.32 3.67 17.17
N GLY A 132 -26.07 3.94 16.79
CA GLY A 132 -24.88 3.66 17.59
C GLY A 132 -24.34 2.24 17.44
N THR A 133 -24.86 1.45 16.49
CA THR A 133 -24.37 0.08 16.23
C THR A 133 -23.13 0.03 15.35
N PHE A 134 -22.74 1.13 14.70
CA PHE A 134 -21.55 1.17 13.84
C PHE A 134 -20.29 0.74 14.60
N GLY A 135 -19.64 -0.32 14.14
CA GLY A 135 -18.45 -0.88 14.74
C GLY A 135 -18.67 -1.71 16.01
N MET A 136 -19.92 -1.99 16.39
CA MET A 136 -20.29 -2.71 17.62
C MET A 136 -20.40 -4.23 17.43
N ALA A 137 -19.81 -4.80 16.38
CA ALA A 137 -19.81 -6.24 16.17
C ALA A 137 -19.07 -6.97 17.31
N GLU A 138 -19.83 -7.72 18.11
CA GLU A 138 -19.37 -8.39 19.33
C GLU A 138 -18.25 -9.39 19.02
N GLU A 139 -18.43 -10.25 18.02
CA GLU A 139 -17.45 -11.28 17.66
C GLU A 139 -16.15 -10.68 17.14
N THR A 140 -16.21 -9.67 16.25
CA THR A 140 -15.01 -8.98 15.75
C THR A 140 -14.22 -8.34 16.90
N GLY A 141 -14.90 -7.56 17.76
CA GLY A 141 -14.28 -6.88 18.89
C GLY A 141 -13.68 -7.85 19.91
N ARG A 142 -14.44 -8.85 20.36
CA ARG A 142 -14.00 -9.85 21.35
C ARG A 142 -12.81 -10.65 20.84
N GLU A 143 -12.86 -11.16 19.62
CA GLU A 143 -11.84 -12.07 19.10
C GLU A 143 -10.52 -11.35 18.78
N MET A 144 -10.57 -10.21 18.09
CA MET A 144 -9.37 -9.44 17.77
C MET A 144 -8.68 -8.91 19.04
N ASN A 145 -9.46 -8.40 20.01
CA ASN A 145 -8.90 -7.96 21.29
C ASN A 145 -8.30 -9.12 22.09
N ALA A 146 -8.92 -10.31 22.07
CA ALA A 146 -8.35 -11.50 22.70
C ALA A 146 -7.01 -11.91 22.05
N ALA A 147 -6.93 -11.85 20.71
CA ALA A 147 -5.69 -12.08 19.98
C ALA A 147 -4.60 -11.09 20.39
N ILE A 148 -4.91 -9.78 20.40
CA ILE A 148 -3.99 -8.71 20.78
C ILE A 148 -3.52 -8.84 22.24
N ALA A 149 -4.44 -9.12 23.17
CA ALA A 149 -4.12 -9.35 24.57
C ALA A 149 -3.19 -10.56 24.77
N ARG A 150 -3.43 -11.65 24.03
CA ARG A 150 -2.53 -12.80 24.00
C ARG A 150 -1.17 -12.41 23.43
N GLY A 151 -1.14 -11.68 22.32
CA GLY A 151 0.08 -11.20 21.67
C GLY A 151 0.96 -10.37 22.60
N ALA A 152 0.36 -9.46 23.37
CA ALA A 152 1.07 -8.69 24.38
C ALA A 152 1.76 -9.58 25.43
N LYS A 153 1.06 -10.61 25.92
CA LYS A 153 1.59 -11.58 26.89
C LYS A 153 2.71 -12.45 26.29
N THR A 154 2.61 -12.82 25.03
CA THR A 154 3.57 -13.69 24.33
C THR A 154 4.64 -12.92 23.55
N GLN A 155 4.76 -11.61 23.76
CA GLN A 155 5.74 -10.74 23.10
C GLN A 155 5.64 -10.70 21.56
N ARG A 156 4.43 -10.95 21.04
CA ARG A 156 4.08 -10.81 19.63
C ARG A 156 3.59 -9.38 19.35
N GLY A 157 3.77 -8.95 18.11
CA GLY A 157 3.07 -7.78 17.58
C GLY A 157 1.66 -8.12 17.11
N ALA A 158 0.87 -7.10 16.79
CA ALA A 158 -0.55 -7.27 16.47
C ALA A 158 -0.75 -8.08 15.18
N GLY A 159 0.08 -7.87 14.15
CA GLY A 159 0.00 -8.63 12.91
C GLY A 159 0.18 -10.13 13.11
N GLU A 160 1.23 -10.53 13.82
CA GLU A 160 1.46 -11.94 14.17
C GLU A 160 0.35 -12.50 15.06
N ALA A 161 -0.08 -11.74 16.07
CA ALA A 161 -1.09 -12.20 17.01
C ALA A 161 -2.44 -12.48 16.34
N LEU A 162 -2.84 -11.61 15.40
CA LEU A 162 -4.06 -11.79 14.62
C LEU A 162 -3.95 -12.97 13.65
N ALA A 163 -2.81 -13.12 12.96
CA ALA A 163 -2.58 -14.25 12.06
C ALA A 163 -2.55 -15.59 12.82
N GLU A 164 -1.91 -15.66 13.99
CA GLU A 164 -1.90 -16.84 14.86
C GLU A 164 -3.31 -17.17 15.37
N TYR A 165 -4.11 -16.16 15.72
CA TYR A 165 -5.49 -16.35 16.16
C TYR A 165 -6.35 -16.94 15.03
N LEU A 166 -6.31 -16.31 13.85
CA LEU A 166 -7.03 -16.81 12.67
C LEU A 166 -6.58 -18.22 12.29
N GLY A 167 -5.27 -18.50 12.31
CA GLY A 167 -4.72 -19.81 11.97
C GLY A 167 -5.17 -20.94 12.90
N ALA A 168 -5.58 -20.61 14.12
CA ALA A 168 -6.11 -21.56 15.10
C ALA A 168 -7.64 -21.74 15.04
N ARG A 169 -8.35 -20.92 14.24
CA ARG A 169 -9.81 -21.07 14.07
C ARG A 169 -10.13 -22.33 13.26
N LYS A 170 -11.26 -22.96 13.63
CA LYS A 170 -11.82 -24.10 12.88
C LYS A 170 -12.49 -23.64 11.59
N ASP A 171 -13.33 -22.60 11.69
CA ASP A 171 -14.08 -22.05 10.57
C ASP A 171 -13.43 -20.76 10.07
N LEU A 172 -13.05 -20.80 8.79
CA LEU A 172 -12.39 -19.71 8.04
C LEU A 172 -12.99 -19.60 6.62
N PRO A 173 -14.26 -19.18 6.49
CA PRO A 173 -14.96 -19.11 5.20
C PRO A 173 -14.26 -18.25 4.14
N GLY A 174 -13.49 -17.23 4.55
CA GLY A 174 -12.72 -16.38 3.63
C GLY A 174 -11.21 -16.60 3.69
N ARG A 175 -10.75 -17.81 4.09
CA ARG A 175 -9.32 -18.15 4.23
C ARG A 175 -8.46 -17.64 3.06
N ASP A 176 -8.88 -17.93 1.83
CA ASP A 176 -8.09 -17.68 0.63
C ASP A 176 -7.93 -16.19 0.29
N ALA A 177 -8.72 -15.32 0.92
CA ALA A 177 -8.64 -13.87 0.76
C ALA A 177 -7.75 -13.19 1.82
N SER A 178 -7.42 -13.88 2.92
CA SER A 178 -6.73 -13.28 4.06
C SER A 178 -5.24 -13.08 3.82
N VAL A 179 -4.83 -11.82 3.82
CA VAL A 179 -3.44 -11.37 3.79
C VAL A 179 -2.72 -11.76 5.08
N LEU A 180 -3.37 -11.68 6.25
CA LEU A 180 -2.76 -12.07 7.52
C LEU A 180 -2.38 -13.57 7.52
N LEU A 181 -3.31 -14.44 7.11
CA LEU A 181 -3.04 -15.88 7.01
C LEU A 181 -1.97 -16.19 5.98
N ALA A 182 -2.05 -15.58 4.78
CA ALA A 182 -1.04 -15.77 3.75
C ALA A 182 0.36 -15.32 4.20
N CYS A 183 0.47 -14.23 4.98
CA CYS A 183 1.75 -13.81 5.54
C CYS A 183 2.33 -14.87 6.49
N ALA A 184 1.50 -15.45 7.38
CA ALA A 184 1.94 -16.52 8.25
C ALA A 184 2.38 -17.78 7.48
N GLU A 185 1.59 -18.21 6.49
CA GLU A 185 1.89 -19.39 5.66
C GLU A 185 3.17 -19.24 4.84
N LEU A 186 3.39 -18.04 4.28
CA LEU A 186 4.54 -17.74 3.43
C LEU A 186 5.76 -17.24 4.22
N SER A 187 5.67 -17.17 5.56
CA SER A 187 6.69 -16.60 6.43
C SER A 187 7.10 -15.16 6.04
N ILE A 188 6.12 -14.36 5.62
CA ILE A 188 6.27 -12.94 5.30
C ILE A 188 5.99 -12.10 6.55
N PRO A 189 6.88 -11.18 6.95
CA PRO A 189 6.63 -10.30 8.08
C PRO A 189 5.37 -9.45 7.84
N VAL A 190 4.47 -9.44 8.82
CA VAL A 190 3.27 -8.61 8.83
C VAL A 190 3.19 -7.79 10.12
N THR A 191 2.93 -6.49 9.98
CA THR A 191 2.75 -5.56 11.10
C THR A 191 1.40 -4.85 11.02
N VAL A 192 0.79 -4.56 12.17
CA VAL A 192 -0.46 -3.81 12.28
C VAL A 192 -0.26 -2.62 13.22
N HIS A 193 -0.54 -1.42 12.72
CA HIS A 193 -0.31 -0.16 13.43
C HIS A 193 -1.63 0.47 13.85
N ALA A 194 -1.92 0.34 15.15
CA ALA A 194 -3.14 0.84 15.75
C ALA A 194 -3.20 2.39 15.73
N ALA A 195 -4.32 2.92 15.24
CA ALA A 195 -4.76 4.29 15.45
C ALA A 195 -5.83 4.29 16.55
N ILE A 196 -5.38 4.42 17.80
CA ILE A 196 -6.25 4.30 18.98
C ILE A 196 -7.42 5.30 18.88
N GLY A 197 -8.64 4.78 19.06
CA GLY A 197 -9.90 5.52 18.89
C GLY A 197 -10.45 5.59 17.46
N ALA A 198 -9.69 5.19 16.43
CA ALA A 198 -10.16 5.19 15.04
C ALA A 198 -10.67 3.83 14.54
N GLU A 199 -10.30 2.74 15.21
CA GLU A 199 -10.65 1.37 14.83
C GLU A 199 -11.81 0.85 15.68
N ILE A 200 -12.73 0.14 15.03
CA ILE A 200 -13.99 -0.33 15.66
C ILE A 200 -13.76 -1.28 16.84
N ILE A 201 -12.62 -1.99 16.89
CA ILE A 201 -12.33 -2.89 18.00
C ILE A 201 -12.05 -2.15 19.32
N HIS A 202 -11.81 -0.84 19.30
CA HIS A 202 -11.47 -0.05 20.48
C HIS A 202 -12.68 0.33 21.33
N GLN A 203 -13.89 0.38 20.76
CA GLN A 203 -15.11 0.69 21.51
C GLN A 203 -15.66 -0.54 22.27
N HIS A 204 -15.13 -1.72 21.99
CA HIS A 204 -15.54 -2.97 22.62
C HIS A 204 -15.06 -3.05 24.09
N PRO A 205 -15.86 -3.54 25.05
CA PRO A 205 -15.50 -3.60 26.47
C PRO A 205 -14.23 -4.41 26.79
N SER A 206 -13.83 -5.31 25.89
CA SER A 206 -12.61 -6.12 26.03
C SER A 206 -11.33 -5.42 25.53
N ALA A 207 -11.41 -4.19 25.02
CA ALA A 207 -10.25 -3.46 24.54
C ALA A 207 -9.30 -3.13 25.71
N ASP A 208 -8.03 -3.49 25.55
CA ASP A 208 -6.96 -3.17 26.50
C ASP A 208 -5.95 -2.23 25.84
N GLY A 209 -5.96 -0.96 26.25
CA GLY A 209 -5.07 0.08 25.73
C GLY A 209 -3.58 -0.26 25.92
N ALA A 210 -3.22 -0.97 26.99
CA ALA A 210 -1.84 -1.40 27.22
C ALA A 210 -1.45 -2.49 26.22
N ALA A 211 -2.33 -3.46 25.97
CA ALA A 211 -2.10 -4.51 24.98
C ALA A 211 -2.02 -3.95 23.55
N LEU A 212 -2.94 -3.05 23.18
CA LEU A 212 -2.94 -2.36 21.88
C LEU A 212 -1.64 -1.58 21.67
N GLY A 213 -1.24 -0.77 22.66
CA GLY A 213 0.01 -0.02 22.61
C GLY A 213 1.25 -0.91 22.54
N ALA A 214 1.30 -1.97 23.36
CA ALA A 214 2.45 -2.88 23.41
C ALA A 214 2.65 -3.64 22.10
N THR A 215 1.57 -4.17 21.51
CA THR A 215 1.62 -4.94 20.26
C THR A 215 1.87 -4.04 19.04
N SER A 216 1.22 -2.87 18.97
CA SER A 216 1.47 -1.88 17.90
C SER A 216 2.90 -1.33 17.93
N HIS A 217 3.43 -1.05 19.14
CA HIS A 217 4.83 -0.63 19.27
C HIS A 217 5.80 -1.77 18.91
N ARG A 218 5.48 -3.03 19.26
CA ARG A 218 6.29 -4.19 18.85
C ARG A 218 6.39 -4.26 17.32
N ASP A 219 5.24 -4.10 16.66
CA ASP A 219 5.13 -4.06 15.21
C ASP A 219 5.89 -2.88 14.60
N PHE A 220 5.89 -1.70 15.23
CA PHE A 220 6.75 -0.59 14.82
C PHE A 220 8.24 -0.94 14.84
N LYS A 221 8.72 -1.61 15.91
CA LYS A 221 10.13 -2.05 15.99
C LYS A 221 10.46 -3.06 14.89
N ARG A 222 9.54 -3.97 14.58
CA ARG A 222 9.71 -4.99 13.52
C ARG A 222 9.74 -4.37 12.13
N LEU A 223 8.83 -3.46 11.84
CA LEU A 223 8.84 -2.72 10.59
C LEU A 223 10.16 -1.96 10.42
N ALA A 224 10.62 -1.24 11.45
CA ALA A 224 11.91 -0.57 11.42
C ALA A 224 13.09 -1.53 11.20
N GLY A 225 13.00 -2.77 11.70
CA GLY A 225 13.98 -3.83 11.47
C GLY A 225 13.94 -4.45 10.08
N ALA A 226 12.80 -4.40 9.37
CA ALA A 226 12.64 -4.94 8.02
C ALA A 226 12.93 -3.90 6.91
N VAL A 227 12.78 -2.60 7.20
CA VAL A 227 13.07 -1.50 6.26
C VAL A 227 14.49 -1.54 5.65
N PRO A 228 15.57 -1.98 6.33
CA PRO A 228 16.88 -2.14 5.71
C PRO A 228 16.91 -3.01 4.44
N ASP A 229 15.99 -3.96 4.30
CA ASP A 229 15.89 -4.84 3.12
C ASP A 229 15.56 -4.08 1.83
N LEU A 230 15.10 -2.84 1.96
CA LEU A 230 14.83 -1.96 0.81
C LEU A 230 16.11 -1.40 0.17
N ASP A 231 17.27 -1.47 0.84
CA ASP A 231 18.48 -0.80 0.38
C ASP A 231 18.93 -1.29 -0.99
N ASP A 232 19.31 -0.33 -1.84
CA ASP A 232 19.89 -0.60 -3.15
C ASP A 232 19.00 -1.46 -4.08
N GLY A 233 17.80 -0.94 -4.36
CA GLY A 233 16.88 -1.48 -5.35
C GLY A 233 15.65 -2.19 -4.80
N GLY A 234 15.31 -2.01 -3.53
CA GLY A 234 13.99 -2.40 -3.01
C GLY A 234 12.88 -1.42 -3.41
N VAL A 235 11.66 -1.74 -2.99
CA VAL A 235 10.46 -0.94 -3.29
C VAL A 235 9.59 -0.78 -2.04
N VAL A 236 9.08 0.43 -1.83
CA VAL A 236 7.98 0.69 -0.89
C VAL A 236 6.73 1.14 -1.65
N LEU A 237 5.60 0.50 -1.34
CA LEU A 237 4.29 0.81 -1.88
C LEU A 237 3.39 1.31 -0.75
N ASN A 238 2.90 2.54 -0.84
CA ASN A 238 1.77 3.01 -0.05
C ASN A 238 0.49 2.77 -0.83
N VAL A 239 -0.40 1.91 -0.35
CA VAL A 239 -1.64 1.54 -1.04
C VAL A 239 -2.82 1.83 -0.11
N GLY A 240 -3.53 2.92 -0.38
CA GLY A 240 -4.79 3.28 0.31
C GLY A 240 -4.67 3.74 1.76
N SER A 241 -3.50 4.20 2.20
CA SER A 241 -3.32 4.79 3.54
C SER A 241 -2.85 6.24 3.44
N ALA A 242 -3.76 7.17 3.75
CA ALA A 242 -3.48 8.60 3.59
C ALA A 242 -2.62 9.22 4.69
N VAL A 243 -2.58 8.62 5.90
CA VAL A 243 -1.91 9.21 7.07
C VAL A 243 -1.13 8.17 7.88
N ILE A 244 -1.79 7.13 8.41
CA ILE A 244 -1.20 6.23 9.42
C ILE A 244 0.07 5.56 8.87
N MET A 245 -0.01 4.89 7.71
CA MET A 245 1.16 4.21 7.16
C MET A 245 2.27 5.16 6.69
N PRO A 246 1.98 6.27 5.99
CA PRO A 246 3.00 7.29 5.69
C PRO A 246 3.74 7.81 6.93
N GLU A 247 3.03 8.06 8.03
CA GLU A 247 3.63 8.55 9.26
C GLU A 247 4.48 7.47 9.93
N VAL A 248 3.95 6.25 10.08
CA VAL A 248 4.68 5.11 10.65
C VAL A 248 5.95 4.81 9.84
N PHE A 249 5.85 4.74 8.51
CA PHE A 249 6.97 4.47 7.62
C PHE A 249 8.08 5.49 7.77
N LEU A 250 7.75 6.79 7.80
CA LEU A 250 8.77 7.82 7.93
C LEU A 250 9.58 7.66 9.23
N LYS A 251 8.93 7.26 10.34
CA LYS A 251 9.62 7.00 11.61
C LYS A 251 10.42 5.70 11.55
N ALA A 252 9.87 4.65 10.96
CA ALA A 252 10.56 3.37 10.79
C ALA A 252 11.82 3.53 9.91
N LEU A 253 11.72 4.28 8.81
CA LEU A 253 12.85 4.63 7.94
C LEU A 253 13.90 5.47 8.68
N THR A 254 13.46 6.41 9.52
CA THR A 254 14.39 7.22 10.34
C THR A 254 15.17 6.34 11.31
N VAL A 255 14.50 5.42 12.00
CA VAL A 255 15.15 4.45 12.90
C VAL A 255 16.10 3.54 12.12
N ALA A 256 15.66 2.97 10.99
CA ALA A 256 16.49 2.12 10.14
C ALA A 256 17.76 2.85 9.68
N ARG A 257 17.63 4.09 9.19
CA ARG A 257 18.77 4.93 8.79
C ARG A 257 19.69 5.27 9.94
N ASN A 258 19.15 5.58 11.11
CA ASN A 258 19.96 5.87 12.28
C ASN A 258 20.79 4.65 12.70
N LEU A 259 20.21 3.46 12.68
CA LEU A 259 20.88 2.20 13.06
C LEU A 259 21.83 1.66 11.98
N ASN A 260 21.66 2.04 10.71
CA ASN A 260 22.39 1.47 9.57
C ASN A 260 23.16 2.52 8.75
N SER A 261 23.79 3.49 9.43
CA SER A 261 24.66 4.51 8.80
C SER A 261 24.04 5.23 7.59
N GLY A 262 22.76 5.56 7.71
CA GLY A 262 21.97 6.25 6.69
C GLY A 262 21.31 5.37 5.64
N ARG A 263 21.32 4.04 5.78
CA ARG A 263 20.64 3.07 4.89
C ARG A 263 19.25 2.69 5.44
N PRO A 264 18.22 2.42 4.61
CA PRO A 264 18.28 2.21 3.18
C PRO A 264 18.31 3.50 2.34
N LYS A 265 18.95 3.41 1.16
CA LYS A 265 19.02 4.40 0.07
C LYS A 265 18.73 3.70 -1.27
N ASN A 266 18.57 4.47 -2.34
CA ASN A 266 18.44 3.97 -3.72
C ASN A 266 17.30 2.94 -3.91
N PHE A 267 16.15 3.19 -3.27
CA PHE A 267 14.95 2.39 -3.44
C PHE A 267 13.86 3.18 -4.16
N THR A 268 12.90 2.48 -4.75
CA THR A 268 11.74 3.12 -5.38
C THR A 268 10.61 3.28 -4.37
N ALA A 269 10.00 4.46 -4.32
CA ALA A 269 8.84 4.72 -3.47
C ALA A 269 7.63 5.07 -4.34
N CYS A 270 6.54 4.32 -4.19
CA CYS A 270 5.30 4.56 -4.92
C CYS A 270 4.15 4.82 -3.94
N ASP A 271 3.47 5.93 -4.13
CA ASP A 271 2.17 6.20 -3.53
C ASP A 271 1.08 5.87 -4.56
N CYS A 272 0.22 4.91 -4.22
CA CYS A 272 -0.87 4.41 -5.05
C CYS A 272 -2.18 4.63 -4.27
N ASP A 273 -2.84 5.76 -4.51
CA ASP A 273 -4.04 6.16 -3.79
C ASP A 273 -5.04 6.85 -4.73
N MET A 274 -6.30 6.97 -4.33
CA MET A 274 -7.34 7.62 -5.15
C MET A 274 -7.20 9.14 -5.17
N GLN A 275 -6.50 9.70 -4.19
CA GLN A 275 -6.32 11.12 -4.00
C GLN A 275 -4.86 11.45 -3.73
N ARG A 276 -4.43 12.63 -4.16
CA ARG A 276 -3.10 13.15 -3.81
C ARG A 276 -3.16 13.84 -2.47
N HIS A 277 -2.67 13.17 -1.44
CA HIS A 277 -2.62 13.72 -0.10
C HIS A 277 -1.21 14.25 0.25
N TYR A 278 -1.13 15.27 1.11
CA TYR A 278 0.14 15.87 1.51
C TYR A 278 1.07 14.84 2.16
N ARG A 279 0.53 14.00 3.05
CA ARG A 279 1.33 13.07 3.86
C ARG A 279 2.02 11.99 3.00
N PRO A 280 1.34 11.22 2.11
CA PRO A 280 2.02 10.27 1.26
C PRO A 280 2.98 10.92 0.26
N ARG A 281 2.59 12.05 -0.35
CA ARG A 281 3.46 12.80 -1.26
C ARG A 281 4.79 13.16 -0.59
N VAL A 282 4.73 13.74 0.61
CA VAL A 282 5.93 14.25 1.27
C VAL A 282 6.69 13.16 2.00
N ASN A 283 6.00 12.25 2.70
CA ASN A 283 6.60 11.29 3.63
C ASN A 283 6.87 9.92 3.04
N VAL A 284 6.30 9.58 1.87
CA VAL A 284 6.60 8.34 1.13
C VAL A 284 7.40 8.67 -0.13
N VAL A 285 6.94 9.64 -0.93
CA VAL A 285 7.46 9.86 -2.29
C VAL A 285 8.68 10.79 -2.30
N GLU A 286 8.58 11.98 -1.72
CA GLU A 286 9.61 13.02 -1.83
C GLU A 286 10.77 12.80 -0.85
N ARG A 287 10.54 12.97 0.46
CA ARG A 287 11.61 12.95 1.47
C ARG A 287 12.39 11.62 1.51
N PRO A 288 11.75 10.44 1.42
CA PRO A 288 12.48 9.18 1.47
C PRO A 288 13.47 8.98 0.33
N THR A 289 13.22 9.57 -0.84
CA THR A 289 14.02 9.35 -2.07
C THR A 289 15.02 10.46 -2.36
N LEU A 290 15.09 11.52 -1.54
CA LEU A 290 16.04 12.64 -1.69
C LEU A 290 17.51 12.20 -1.70
N ALA A 291 17.84 11.16 -0.94
CA ALA A 291 19.20 10.64 -0.83
C ALA A 291 19.56 9.60 -1.92
N GLY A 292 18.71 9.48 -2.95
CA GLY A 292 18.79 8.49 -4.03
C GLY A 292 17.52 7.64 -4.14
N GLY A 293 17.21 7.20 -5.35
CA GLY A 293 15.96 6.49 -5.68
C GLY A 293 15.01 7.33 -6.54
N ARG A 294 13.76 6.86 -6.69
CA ARG A 294 12.70 7.59 -7.42
C ARG A 294 11.36 7.48 -6.70
N GLY A 295 10.74 8.63 -6.48
CA GLY A 295 9.38 8.75 -5.97
C GLY A 295 8.34 8.83 -7.10
N ILE A 296 7.23 8.09 -6.97
CA ILE A 296 6.14 8.03 -7.95
C ILE A 296 4.77 8.15 -7.27
N GLN A 297 3.83 8.82 -7.94
CA GLN A 297 2.42 8.86 -7.54
C GLN A 297 1.53 8.30 -8.65
N LEU A 298 0.84 7.21 -8.37
CA LEU A 298 -0.23 6.67 -9.20
C LEU A 298 -1.57 7.04 -8.54
N THR A 299 -2.44 7.74 -9.27
CA THR A 299 -3.71 8.24 -8.72
C THR A 299 -4.91 7.59 -9.40
N GLY A 300 -5.76 6.92 -8.63
CA GLY A 300 -6.96 6.26 -9.13
C GLY A 300 -7.58 5.29 -8.12
N HIS A 301 -8.82 4.88 -8.38
CA HIS A 301 -9.56 3.90 -7.57
C HIS A 301 -8.78 2.58 -7.42
N HIS A 302 -8.64 2.07 -6.19
CA HIS A 302 -7.79 0.92 -5.89
C HIS A 302 -8.23 -0.34 -6.62
N GLU A 303 -9.54 -0.57 -6.69
CA GLU A 303 -10.21 -1.68 -7.37
C GLU A 303 -9.98 -1.73 -8.89
N ILE A 304 -9.38 -0.68 -9.47
CA ILE A 304 -8.97 -0.62 -10.88
C ILE A 304 -7.44 -0.52 -10.97
N LEU A 305 -6.86 0.44 -10.26
CA LEU A 305 -5.44 0.78 -10.37
C LEU A 305 -4.52 -0.30 -9.81
N PHE A 306 -4.86 -0.89 -8.66
CA PHE A 306 -4.03 -1.93 -8.06
C PHE A 306 -4.05 -3.24 -8.87
N PRO A 307 -5.20 -3.72 -9.39
CA PRO A 307 -5.22 -4.83 -10.34
C PRO A 307 -4.33 -4.59 -11.57
N LEU A 308 -4.37 -3.39 -12.15
CA LEU A 308 -3.51 -3.03 -13.29
C LEU A 308 -2.03 -3.17 -12.94
N LEU A 309 -1.62 -2.66 -11.78
CA LEU A 309 -0.25 -2.77 -11.29
C LEU A 309 0.13 -4.23 -11.01
N ALA A 310 -0.69 -4.94 -10.23
CA ALA A 310 -0.42 -6.31 -9.80
C ALA A 310 -0.29 -7.26 -10.99
N TRP A 311 -1.23 -7.20 -11.95
CA TRP A 311 -1.17 -8.03 -13.15
C TRP A 311 0.01 -7.68 -14.05
N ALA A 312 0.39 -6.40 -14.12
CA ALA A 312 1.55 -5.99 -14.91
C ALA A 312 2.84 -6.53 -14.32
N VAL A 313 2.98 -6.51 -12.99
CA VAL A 313 4.11 -7.14 -12.28
C VAL A 313 4.12 -8.65 -12.51
N LEU A 314 2.98 -9.32 -12.33
CA LEU A 314 2.88 -10.77 -12.53
C LEU A 314 3.22 -11.18 -13.96
N ALA A 315 2.76 -10.42 -14.96
CA ALA A 315 3.10 -10.63 -16.36
C ALA A 315 4.57 -10.35 -16.65
N ARG A 316 5.17 -9.33 -16.01
CA ARG A 316 6.60 -9.01 -16.15
C ARG A 316 7.51 -10.07 -15.53
N LEU A 317 7.03 -10.78 -14.52
CA LEU A 317 7.73 -11.88 -13.86
C LEU A 317 7.52 -13.25 -14.55
N GLN A 318 6.68 -13.35 -15.57
CA GLN A 318 6.58 -14.59 -16.34
C GLN A 318 7.84 -14.74 -17.22
N PRO A 319 8.45 -15.95 -17.26
CA PRO A 319 9.63 -16.22 -18.08
C PRO A 319 9.36 -16.08 -19.58
#